data_AF-A0A9P6K3R4-F1
#
_entry.id   AF-A0A9P6K3R4-F1
#
_cell.length_a   1.000
_cell.length_b   1.000
_cell.length_c   1.000
_cell.angle_alpha   90.00
_cell.angle_beta   90.00
_cell.angle_gamma   90.00
#
_symmetry.space_group_name_H-M   'P 1'
#
loop_
_entity.id
_entity.type
_entity.pdbx_description
1 polymer ?
#
loop_
_entity_poly.entity_id
_entity_poly.type
_entity_poly.pdbx_seq_one_letter_code
_entity_poly.pdbx_strand_id
1 'polypeptide(L)'
;MTPPHADPRSPESIVDYKPEVKRVEDDDPDVAGFVALVCSIVGLMIRNRTSLWIGTVFAVESFLNQRASDGGLLGSPAATIMFSILSLLMNYLPEIVAAYSGVKI
;
A
#
# COMPACT_ATOMS: atom_id res chain seq x y z
N MET A 1 2.31 35.45 42.49
CA MET A 1 1.23 35.62 41.50
C MET A 1 0.93 34.26 40.90
N THR A 2 -0.08 33.58 41.38
CA THR A 2 -0.64 32.38 40.75
C THR A 2 -1.34 32.82 39.46
N PRO A 3 -1.12 32.16 38.30
CA PRO A 3 -1.84 32.50 37.10
C PRO A 3 -3.34 32.36 37.38
N PRO A 4 -4.18 33.31 36.95
CA PRO A 4 -5.61 33.21 37.15
C PRO A 4 -6.08 31.89 36.53
N HIS A 5 -6.83 31.10 37.29
CA HIS A 5 -7.50 29.91 36.78
C HIS A 5 -8.29 30.34 35.54
N ALA A 6 -7.75 30.02 34.36
CA ALA A 6 -8.35 30.38 33.08
C ALA A 6 -9.73 29.73 33.03
N ASP A 7 -10.77 30.55 32.92
CA ASP A 7 -12.15 30.09 32.83
C ASP A 7 -12.26 29.13 31.61
N PRO A 8 -12.62 27.85 31.82
CA PRO A 8 -12.76 26.88 30.73
C PRO A 8 -13.85 27.24 29.72
N ARG A 9 -14.69 28.23 30.01
CA ARG A 9 -15.74 28.75 29.13
C ARG A 9 -15.29 29.98 28.32
N SER A 10 -14.08 30.46 28.53
CA SER A 10 -13.55 31.60 27.80
C SER A 10 -13.41 31.26 26.31
N PRO A 11 -13.84 32.13 25.37
CA PRO A 11 -13.66 31.91 23.93
C PRO A 11 -12.20 31.71 23.53
N GLU A 12 -11.30 32.22 24.37
CA GLU A 12 -9.84 32.21 24.21
C GLU A 12 -9.23 30.85 24.59
N SER A 13 -10.01 29.99 25.27
CA SER A 13 -9.64 28.61 25.59
C SER A 13 -10.06 27.60 24.51
N ILE A 14 -10.69 28.05 23.42
CA ILE A 14 -11.01 27.20 22.27
C ILE A 14 -9.71 26.93 21.51
N VAL A 15 -9.18 25.71 21.68
CA VAL A 15 -8.02 25.22 20.94
C VAL A 15 -8.51 24.45 19.73
N ASP A 16 -8.23 24.97 18.53
CA ASP A 16 -8.51 24.23 17.30
C ASP A 16 -7.80 22.88 17.30
N TYR A 17 -8.51 21.84 16.90
CA TYR A 17 -7.93 20.52 16.74
C TYR A 17 -6.78 20.59 15.72
N LYS A 18 -5.56 20.31 16.19
CA LYS A 18 -4.40 20.11 15.34
C LYS A 18 -4.17 18.60 15.25
N PRO A 19 -4.35 17.98 14.07
CA PRO A 19 -4.00 16.57 13.92
C PRO A 19 -2.54 16.38 14.29
N GLU A 20 -2.27 15.34 15.07
CA GLU A 20 -0.92 15.01 15.49
C GLU A 20 -0.10 14.68 14.24
N VAL A 21 1.00 15.41 14.03
CA VAL A 21 1.91 15.14 12.92
C VAL A 21 2.62 13.84 13.26
N LYS A 22 2.13 12.72 12.73
CA LYS A 22 2.81 11.43 12.82
C LYS A 22 4.23 11.60 12.32
N ARG A 23 5.20 11.31 13.19
CA ARG A 23 6.61 11.27 12.80
C ARG A 23 6.85 10.00 12.02
N VAL A 24 7.73 10.07 11.04
CA VAL A 24 8.19 8.92 10.24
C VAL A 24 8.74 7.78 11.12
N GLU A 25 9.26 8.12 12.30
CA GLU A 25 9.80 7.17 13.29
C GLU A 25 8.72 6.35 14.00
N ASP A 26 7.46 6.81 14.00
CA ASP A 26 6.32 6.16 14.65
C ASP A 26 5.43 5.38 13.65
N ASP A 27 5.85 5.26 12.39
CA ASP A 27 5.09 4.52 11.39
C ASP A 27 5.31 3.00 11.57
N ASP A 28 4.20 2.26 11.77
CA ASP A 28 4.24 0.80 11.80
C ASP A 28 4.87 0.20 10.52
N PRO A 29 5.38 -1.05 10.55
CA PRO A 29 5.87 -1.70 9.34
C PRO A 29 4.75 -1.99 8.32
N ASP A 30 5.03 -1.88 7.01
CA ASP A 30 4.12 -2.30 5.94
C ASP A 30 4.13 -3.83 5.73
N VAL A 31 3.40 -4.52 6.60
CA VAL A 31 3.25 -5.98 6.55
C VAL A 31 2.47 -6.41 5.31
N ALA A 32 1.45 -5.64 4.91
CA ALA A 32 0.61 -5.95 3.75
C ALA A 32 1.45 -5.91 2.46
N GLY A 33 2.27 -4.87 2.28
CA GLY A 33 3.16 -4.75 1.12
C GLY A 33 4.22 -5.85 1.09
N PHE A 34 4.73 -6.25 2.26
CA PHE A 34 5.66 -7.38 2.35
C PHE A 34 5.01 -8.71 1.91
N VAL A 35 3.80 -9.01 2.40
CA VAL A 35 3.04 -10.21 1.98
C VAL A 35 2.74 -10.15 0.49
N ALA A 36 2.33 -8.98 -0.02
CA ALA A 36 2.06 -8.75 -1.43
C ALA A 36 3.28 -9.07 -2.31
N LEU A 37 4.46 -8.59 -1.91
CA LEU A 37 5.72 -8.83 -2.59
C LEU A 37 6.05 -10.33 -2.63
N VAL A 38 6.01 -11.02 -1.49
CA VAL A 38 6.32 -12.45 -1.40
C VAL A 38 5.35 -13.28 -2.25
N CYS A 39 4.05 -13.04 -2.12
CA CYS A 39 3.04 -13.75 -2.91
C CYS A 39 3.18 -13.48 -4.42
N SER A 40 3.57 -12.26 -4.81
CA SER A 40 3.79 -11.90 -6.22
C SER A 40 5.05 -12.59 -6.78
N ILE A 41 6.16 -12.61 -6.04
CA ILE A 41 7.39 -13.30 -6.44
C ILE A 41 7.16 -14.81 -6.57
N VAL A 42 6.62 -15.43 -5.52
CA VAL A 42 6.36 -16.88 -5.50
C VAL A 42 5.38 -17.24 -6.60
N GLY A 43 4.25 -16.53 -6.68
CA GLY A 43 3.21 -16.74 -7.70
C GLY A 43 3.74 -16.63 -9.13
N LEU A 44 4.66 -15.70 -9.39
CA LEU A 44 5.31 -15.55 -10.68
C LEU A 44 6.22 -16.75 -10.99
N MET A 45 7.04 -17.18 -10.03
CA MET A 45 7.99 -18.29 -10.22
C MET A 45 7.30 -19.62 -10.51
N ILE A 46 6.22 -19.95 -9.76
CA ILE A 46 5.49 -21.22 -9.94
C ILE A 46 4.32 -21.10 -10.92
N ARG A 47 4.11 -19.93 -11.53
CA ARG A 47 2.99 -19.61 -12.43
C ARG A 47 1.61 -19.88 -11.81
N ASN A 48 1.44 -19.62 -10.51
CA ASN A 48 0.19 -19.86 -9.79
C ASN A 48 -0.67 -18.59 -9.74
N ARG A 49 -1.81 -18.62 -10.44
CA ARG A 49 -2.77 -17.51 -10.52
C ARG A 49 -3.35 -17.12 -9.16
N THR A 50 -3.66 -18.08 -8.30
CA THR A 50 -4.27 -17.79 -6.99
C THR A 50 -3.31 -17.00 -6.10
N SER A 51 -2.03 -17.37 -6.09
CA SER A 51 -1.00 -16.63 -5.34
C SER A 51 -0.83 -15.20 -5.85
N LEU A 52 -0.88 -15.02 -7.17
CA LEU A 52 -0.78 -13.69 -7.80
C LEU A 52 -1.97 -12.80 -7.40
N TRP A 53 -3.20 -13.32 -7.46
CA TRP A 53 -4.39 -12.58 -7.05
C TRP A 53 -4.39 -12.21 -5.58
N ILE A 54 -3.97 -13.14 -4.70
CA ILE A 54 -3.81 -12.84 -3.26
C ILE A 54 -2.78 -11.72 -3.08
N GLY A 55 -1.64 -11.81 -3.75
CA GLY A 55 -0.60 -10.77 -3.71
C GLY A 55 -1.10 -9.41 -4.19
N THR A 56 -1.95 -9.37 -5.21
CA THR A 56 -2.52 -8.12 -5.73
C THR A 56 -3.49 -7.47 -4.75
N VAL A 57 -4.32 -8.24 -4.05
CA VAL A 57 -5.24 -7.68 -3.04
C VAL A 57 -4.44 -7.00 -1.92
N PHE A 58 -3.39 -7.67 -1.40
CA PHE A 58 -2.53 -7.09 -0.38
C PHE A 58 -1.71 -5.89 -0.90
N ALA A 59 -1.34 -5.89 -2.18
CA ALA A 59 -0.66 -4.74 -2.79
C ALA A 59 -1.58 -3.51 -2.81
N VAL A 60 -2.87 -3.70 -3.15
CA VAL A 60 -3.88 -2.64 -3.13
C VAL A 60 -4.11 -2.13 -1.71
N GLU A 61 -4.20 -3.02 -0.73
CA GLU A 61 -4.33 -2.64 0.68
C GLU A 61 -3.15 -1.78 1.15
N SER A 62 -1.92 -2.22 0.90
CA SER A 62 -0.68 -1.49 1.23
C SER A 62 -0.67 -0.10 0.58
N PHE A 63 -1.10 0.03 -0.68
CA PHE A 63 -1.16 1.31 -1.36
C PHE A 63 -2.24 2.25 -0.83
N LEU A 64 -3.40 1.74 -0.46
CA LEU A 64 -4.46 2.55 0.14
C LEU A 64 -4.10 3.01 1.55
N ASN A 65 -3.31 2.20 2.26
CA ASN A 65 -2.79 2.49 3.60
C ASN A 65 -1.40 3.18 3.56
N GLN A 66 -1.12 3.95 2.50
CA GLN A 66 0.13 4.72 2.37
C GLN A 66 0.37 5.62 3.59
N ARG A 67 1.61 5.62 4.05
CA ARG A 67 2.06 6.33 5.25
C ARG A 67 2.76 7.62 4.88
N ALA A 68 2.84 8.54 5.82
CA ALA A 68 3.58 9.78 5.63
C ALA A 68 5.09 9.51 5.43
N SER A 69 5.62 8.43 6.01
CA SER A 69 6.98 7.93 5.79
C SER A 69 7.32 7.54 4.36
N ASP A 70 6.32 7.18 3.54
CA ASP A 70 6.55 6.48 2.28
C ASP A 70 7.10 7.39 1.16
N GLY A 71 7.29 8.68 1.43
CA GLY A 71 8.02 9.58 0.54
C GLY A 71 7.30 9.80 -0.79
N GLY A 72 6.10 10.37 -0.73
CA GLY A 72 5.34 10.77 -1.92
C GLY A 72 4.75 9.62 -2.73
N LEU A 73 4.11 9.95 -3.85
CA LEU A 73 3.27 9.04 -4.64
C LEU A 73 4.02 7.83 -5.25
N LEU A 74 5.36 7.90 -5.35
CA LEU A 74 6.22 6.84 -5.91
C LEU A 74 6.97 6.04 -4.84
N GLY A 75 6.45 6.02 -3.61
CA GLY A 75 6.99 5.24 -2.51
C GLY A 75 6.95 3.71 -2.71
N SER A 76 7.43 2.99 -1.70
CA SER A 76 7.48 1.51 -1.70
C SER A 76 6.13 0.82 -1.97
N PRO A 77 4.96 1.35 -1.54
CA PRO A 77 3.67 0.71 -1.83
C PRO A 77 3.29 0.80 -3.32
N ALA A 78 3.60 1.91 -3.98
CA ALA A 78 3.35 2.09 -5.41
C ALA A 78 4.17 1.11 -6.25
N ALA A 79 5.44 0.92 -5.91
CA ALA A 79 6.30 -0.07 -6.54
C ALA A 79 5.75 -1.50 -6.38
N THR A 80 5.23 -1.83 -5.20
CA THR A 80 4.65 -3.15 -4.89
C THR A 80 3.39 -3.43 -5.71
N ILE A 81 2.49 -2.45 -5.86
CA ILE A 81 1.35 -2.57 -6.78
C ILE A 81 1.80 -2.82 -8.21
N MET A 82 2.72 -1.99 -8.72
CA MET A 82 3.17 -2.10 -10.09
C MET A 82 3.77 -3.49 -10.35
N PHE A 83 4.57 -3.98 -9.41
CA PHE A 83 5.13 -5.33 -9.48
C PHE A 83 4.06 -6.41 -9.48
N SER A 84 3.03 -6.31 -8.64
CA SER A 84 1.96 -7.30 -8.57
C SER A 84 1.12 -7.34 -9.86
N ILE A 85 0.76 -6.17 -10.41
CA ILE A 85 0.04 -6.06 -11.68
C ILE A 85 0.89 -6.62 -12.84
N LEU A 86 2.18 -6.27 -12.90
CA LEU A 86 3.06 -6.77 -13.92
C LEU A 86 3.22 -8.30 -13.85
N SER A 87 3.29 -8.86 -12.64
CA SER A 87 3.36 -10.30 -12.42
C SER A 87 2.10 -11.03 -12.91
N LEU A 88 0.91 -10.46 -12.68
CA LEU A 88 -0.34 -10.93 -13.27
C LEU A 88 -0.27 -10.89 -14.80
N LEU A 89 0.09 -9.75 -15.38
CA LEU A 89 0.19 -9.61 -16.84
C LEU A 89 1.12 -10.67 -17.44
N MET A 90 2.31 -10.87 -16.86
CA MET A 90 3.28 -11.85 -17.33
C MET A 90 2.75 -13.29 -17.26
N ASN A 91 1.85 -13.59 -16.32
CA ASN A 91 1.25 -14.91 -16.20
C ASN A 91 0.14 -15.15 -17.23
N TYR A 92 -0.69 -14.14 -17.51
CA TYR A 92 -1.84 -14.25 -18.42
C TYR A 92 -1.50 -13.96 -19.90
N LEU A 93 -0.48 -13.13 -20.18
CA LEU A 93 -0.10 -12.73 -21.54
C LEU A 93 0.18 -13.91 -22.48
N PRO A 94 0.96 -14.94 -22.09
CA PRO A 94 1.24 -16.06 -22.98
C PRO A 94 -0.02 -16.78 -23.45
N GLU A 95 -1.01 -16.94 -22.57
CA GLU A 95 -2.28 -17.60 -22.89
C GLU A 95 -3.15 -16.74 -23.81
N ILE A 96 -3.19 -15.44 -23.54
CA ILE A 96 -3.90 -14.46 -24.39
C ILE A 96 -3.29 -14.48 -25.79
N VAL A 97 -1.96 -14.39 -25.90
CA VAL A 97 -1.26 -14.41 -27.19
C VAL A 97 -1.48 -15.74 -27.91
N ALA A 98 -1.44 -16.88 -27.22
CA ALA A 98 -1.76 -18.18 -27.83
C ALA A 98 -3.19 -18.20 -28.39
N ALA A 99 -4.16 -17.67 -27.65
CA ALA A 99 -5.56 -17.61 -28.07
C ALA A 99 -5.77 -16.76 -29.33
N TYR A 100 -5.07 -15.63 -29.46
CA TYR A 100 -5.24 -14.71 -30.59
C TYR A 100 -4.30 -14.98 -31.78
N SER A 101 -3.15 -15.64 -31.57
CA SER A 101 -2.19 -15.93 -32.64
C SER A 101 -2.56 -17.17 -33.46
N GLY A 102 -3.55 -17.96 -33.03
CA GLY A 102 -3.90 -19.25 -33.66
C GLY A 102 -2.78 -20.29 -33.56
N VAL A 103 -1.67 -19.96 -32.88
CA VAL A 103 -0.56 -20.86 -32.59
C VAL A 103 -0.89 -21.59 -31.29
N LYS A 104 -1.19 -22.88 -31.39
CA LYS A 104 -1.24 -23.75 -30.20
C LYS A 104 0.19 -23.88 -29.66
N ILE A 105 0.44 -23.24 -28.53
CA ILE A 105 1.67 -23.38 -27.73
C ILE A 105 1.55 -24.64 -26.87
#